data_AF-A0A918WY36-F1
#
_entry.id   AF-A0A918WY36-F1
#
_cell.length_a   1.000
_cell.length_b   1.000
_cell.length_c   1.000
_cell.angle_alpha   90.00
_cell.angle_beta   90.00
_cell.angle_gamma   90.00
#
_symmetry.space_group_name_H-M   'P 1'
#
loop_
_entity.id
_entity.type
_entity.pdbx_description
1 polymer ?
#
loop_
_entity_poly.entity_id
_entity_poly.type
_entity_poly.pdbx_seq_one_letter_code
_entity_poly.pdbx_strand_id
1 'polypeptide(L)' 'MGAHRRKCDWCGSGTPIVRDMEPVNSEYQYWCEECARALIIKGDPIETYRELEGEPIYGRLLDEHCTLKRFYSFARA' A
#
# COMPACT_ATOMS: atom_id res chain seq x y z
N MET A 1 -21.29 4.64 -12.70
CA MET A 1 -21.21 5.21 -11.34
C MET A 1 -19.75 5.55 -11.09
N GLY A 2 -19.45 6.82 -10.82
CA GLY A 2 -18.13 7.42 -11.02
C GLY A 2 -17.03 6.75 -10.20
N ALA A 3 -16.11 6.07 -10.88
CA ALA A 3 -14.78 5.83 -10.36
C ALA A 3 -14.10 7.20 -10.24
N HIS A 4 -14.34 7.90 -9.12
CA HIS A 4 -13.43 8.95 -8.71
C HIS A 4 -12.04 8.33 -8.80
N ARG A 5 -11.21 8.87 -9.71
CA ARG A 5 -9.79 8.53 -9.80
C ARG A 5 -9.18 8.90 -8.45
N ARG A 6 -9.27 7.97 -7.48
CA ARG A 6 -8.60 8.11 -6.19
C ARG A 6 -7.14 8.29 -6.54
N LYS A 7 -6.51 9.26 -5.89
CA LYS A 7 -5.09 9.52 -6.07
C LYS A 7 -4.38 8.99 -4.83
N CYS A 8 -3.10 8.75 -4.95
CA CYS A 8 -2.29 8.49 -3.77
C CYS A 8 -2.37 9.68 -2.83
N ASP A 9 -2.68 9.44 -1.55
CA ASP A 9 -2.77 10.48 -0.53
C ASP A 9 -1.41 11.11 -0.22
N TRP A 10 -0.32 10.38 -0.49
CA TRP A 10 1.04 10.85 -0.26
C TRP A 10 1.52 11.82 -1.35
N CYS A 11 1.49 11.42 -2.63
CA CYS A 11 1.99 12.25 -3.73
C CYS A 11 0.92 13.07 -4.45
N GLY A 12 -0.36 12.81 -4.20
CA GLY A 12 -1.49 13.55 -4.77
C GLY A 12 -1.69 13.36 -6.29
N SER A 13 -0.93 12.49 -6.94
CA SER A 13 -0.95 12.32 -8.41
C SER A 13 -0.95 10.87 -8.89
N GLY A 14 -0.30 9.96 -8.17
CA GLY A 14 -0.17 8.57 -8.59
C GLY A 14 -1.49 7.81 -8.50
N THR A 15 -1.68 6.83 -9.40
CA THR A 15 -2.79 5.88 -9.30
C THR A 15 -2.54 4.96 -8.09
N PRO A 16 -3.47 4.88 -7.13
CA PRO A 16 -3.30 4.05 -5.96
C PRO A 16 -3.45 2.58 -6.35
N ILE A 17 -2.48 1.78 -5.93
CA ILE A 17 -2.44 0.32 -6.14
C ILE A 17 -2.90 -0.43 -4.88
N VAL A 18 -2.77 0.21 -3.72
CA VAL A 18 -3.06 -0.39 -2.43
C VAL A 18 -3.76 0.63 -1.54
N ARG A 19 -4.71 0.12 -0.78
CA ARG A 19 -5.39 0.83 0.30
C ARG A 19 -4.87 0.28 1.62
N ASP A 20 -4.38 1.17 2.45
CA ASP A 20 -4.06 0.90 3.83
C ASP A 20 -5.34 0.72 4.66
N MET A 21 -5.39 -0.41 5.34
CA MET A 21 -6.51 -0.90 6.14
C MET A 21 -6.15 -0.94 7.64
N GLU A 22 -5.03 -0.35 8.05
CA GLU A 22 -4.65 -0.24 9.45
C GLU A 22 -5.70 0.55 10.25
N PRO A 23 -6.17 0.01 11.39
CA PRO A 23 -7.29 0.59 12.14
C PRO A 23 -6.93 1.92 12.81
N VAL A 24 -5.64 2.22 12.97
CA VAL A 24 -5.16 3.52 13.46
C VAL A 24 -5.47 4.64 12.45
N ASN A 25 -5.55 4.30 11.16
CA ASN A 25 -5.83 5.24 10.10
C ASN A 25 -7.34 5.36 9.89
N SER A 26 -7.94 6.34 10.58
CA SER A 26 -9.38 6.59 10.58
C SER A 26 -9.98 6.86 9.19
N GLU A 27 -9.15 7.25 8.21
CA GLU A 27 -9.58 7.60 6.85
C GLU A 27 -9.21 6.57 5.78
N TYR A 28 -8.51 5.48 6.13
CA TYR A 28 -7.98 4.47 5.19
C TYR A 28 -7.17 5.09 4.02
N GLN A 29 -5.85 5.13 4.13
CA GLN A 29 -4.98 5.83 3.18
C GLN A 29 -4.78 5.06 1.86
N TYR A 30 -4.57 5.76 0.76
CA TYR A 30 -4.32 5.20 -0.57
C TYR A 30 -2.88 5.46 -1.04
N TRP A 31 -2.21 4.42 -1.50
CA TRP A 31 -0.80 4.48 -1.89
C TRP A 31 -0.60 4.01 -3.33
N CYS A 32 0.13 4.81 -4.11
CA CYS A 32 0.63 4.37 -5.42
C CYS A 32 1.91 3.54 -5.27
N GLU A 33 2.30 2.86 -6.35
CA GLU A 33 3.46 1.96 -6.39
C GLU A 33 4.73 2.62 -5.83
N GLU A 34 5.08 3.81 -6.31
CA GLU A 34 6.31 4.50 -5.91
C GLU A 34 6.31 4.90 -4.43
N CYS A 35 5.17 5.36 -3.92
CA CYS A 35 5.06 5.79 -2.52
C CYS A 35 5.03 4.59 -1.58
N ALA A 36 4.32 3.54 -1.97
CA ALA A 36 4.26 2.28 -1.23
C ALA A 36 5.64 1.60 -1.18
N ARG A 37 6.40 1.64 -2.29
CA ARG A 37 7.79 1.21 -2.34
C ARG A 37 8.69 2.04 -1.41
N ALA A 38 8.53 3.36 -1.40
CA ALA A 38 9.32 4.23 -0.54
C ALA A 38 9.10 3.93 0.96
N LEU A 39 7.86 3.62 1.37
CA LEU A 39 7.53 3.16 2.73
C LEU A 39 8.28 1.87 3.10
N ILE A 40 8.22 0.87 2.22
CA ILE A 40 8.90 -0.42 2.43
C ILE A 40 10.42 -0.23 2.58
N ILE A 41 11.03 0.59 1.71
CA ILE A 41 12.47 0.88 1.77
C ILE A 41 12.84 1.64 3.04
N LYS A 42 11.97 2.52 3.55
CA LYS A 42 12.15 3.21 4.84
C LYS A 42 12.02 2.28 6.04
N GLY A 43 11.53 1.06 5.85
CA GLY A 43 11.33 0.07 6.91
C GLY A 43 9.98 0.20 7.62
N ASP A 44 9.02 0.89 7.01
CA ASP A 44 7.67 1.10 7.56
C ASP A 44 6.61 0.60 6.54
N PRO A 45 6.55 -0.72 6.27
CA PRO A 45 5.59 -1.27 5.32
C PRO A 45 4.18 -1.33 5.93
N ILE A 46 3.16 -1.24 5.08
CA ILE A 46 1.74 -1.35 5.44
C ILE A 46 1.45 -2.82 5.77
N GLU A 47 1.08 -3.09 7.01
CA GLU A 47 0.86 -4.47 7.49
C GLU A 47 -0.52 -4.99 7.09
N THR A 48 -1.55 -4.14 7.20
CA THR A 48 -2.93 -4.49 6.89
C THR A 48 -3.36 -3.70 5.66
N TYR A 49 -3.54 -4.37 4.52
CA TYR A 49 -3.80 -3.67 3.27
C TYR A 49 -4.77 -4.41 2.36
N ARG A 50 -5.32 -3.67 1.39
CA ARG A 50 -6.16 -4.19 0.31
C ARG A 50 -5.68 -3.70 -1.04
N GLU A 51 -5.51 -4.63 -1.98
CA GLU A 51 -5.07 -4.30 -3.34
C GLU A 51 -6.24 -3.85 -4.21
N LEU A 52 -5.97 -2.87 -5.07
CA LEU A 52 -6.98 -2.19 -5.88
C LEU A 52 -6.96 -2.65 -7.34
N GLU A 53 -5.78 -2.93 -7.88
CA GLU A 53 -5.61 -3.53 -9.19
C GLU A 53 -5.50 -5.04 -8.98
N GLY A 54 -6.28 -5.88 -9.68
CA GLY A 54 -6.46 -7.30 -9.34
C GLY A 54 -5.18 -8.16 -9.34
N GLU A 55 -4.03 -7.61 -9.75
CA GLU A 55 -2.70 -8.18 -9.60
C GLU A 55 -2.09 -7.80 -8.24
N PRO A 56 -1.32 -8.69 -7.59
CA PRO A 56 -0.74 -8.41 -6.27
C PRO A 56 0.50 -7.51 -6.33
N ILE A 57 0.35 -6.27 -6.80
CA ILE A 57 1.46 -5.31 -6.98
C ILE A 57 2.15 -5.01 -5.65
N TYR A 58 1.39 -4.71 -4.59
CA TYR A 58 1.98 -4.37 -3.28
C TYR A 58 2.62 -5.59 -2.63
N GLY A 59 2.02 -6.77 -2.80
CA GLY A 59 2.64 -8.04 -2.37
C GLY A 59 3.99 -8.29 -3.03
N ARG A 60 4.14 -7.99 -4.32
CA ARG A 60 5.43 -8.08 -5.03
C ARG A 60 6.45 -7.06 -4.51
N LEU A 61 6.05 -5.81 -4.28
CA LEU A 61 6.93 -4.80 -3.69
C LEU A 61 7.43 -5.19 -2.29
N LEU A 62 6.56 -5.75 -1.46
CA LEU A 62 6.96 -6.32 -0.18
C LEU A 62 7.97 -7.44 -0.39
N ASP A 63 7.75 -8.30 -1.39
CA ASP A 63 8.69 -9.37 -1.70
C ASP A 63 10.07 -8.85 -2.13
N GLU A 64 10.11 -7.83 -2.97
CA GLU A 64 11.34 -7.31 -3.55
C GLU A 64 12.12 -6.38 -2.61
N HIS A 65 11.43 -5.61 -1.76
CA HIS A 65 12.05 -4.51 -1.00
C HIS A 65 11.99 -4.66 0.52
N CYS A 66 11.10 -5.49 1.07
CA CYS A 66 11.01 -5.65 2.52
C CYS A 66 12.14 -6.56 3.01
N THR A 67 13.13 -5.97 3.67
CA THR A 67 14.22 -6.71 4.33
C THR A 67 13.79 -7.28 5.69
N LEU A 68 12.65 -6.81 6.22
CA LEU A 68 12.11 -7.16 7.54
C LEU A 68 10.98 -8.19 7.49
N LYS A 69 10.73 -8.87 6.36
CA LYS A 69 9.63 -9.85 6.20
C LYS A 69 9.49 -10.88 7.32
N ARG A 70 10.59 -11.21 8.01
CA ARG A 70 10.57 -12.16 9.12
C ARG A 70 9.82 -11.63 10.35
N PHE A 71 9.75 -10.31 10.50
CA PHE A 71 9.14 -9.65 11.66
C PHE A 71 7.71 -9.18 11.40
N TYR A 72 7.33 -9.02 10.13
CA TYR A 72 6.02 -8.49 9.74
C TYR A 72 5.08 -9.59 9.25
N SER A 73 3.82 -9.55 9.69
CA SER A 73 2.76 -10.43 9.20
C SER A 73 1.80 -9.61 8.34
N PHE A 74 1.91 -9.76 7.03
CA PHE A 74 1.13 -8.98 6.07
C PHE A 74 -0.25 -9.60 5.85
N ALA A 75 -1.30 -8.93 6.31
CA ALA A 75 -2.69 -9.38 6.16
C ALA A 75 -3.37 -8.66 4.98
N ARG A 76 -3.84 -9.45 3.99
CA ARG A 76 -4.71 -8.96 2.91
C ARG A 76 -6.16 -8.94 3.40
N ALA A 77 -6.76 -7.74 3.48
CA ALA A 77 -8.13 -7.49 3.96
C ALA A 77 -9.19 -7.51 2.84
#